data_AF-A0AB36JUQ0-F1
#
_entry.id   AF-A0AB36JUQ0-F1
#
_cell.length_a   1.000
_cell.length_b   1.000
_cell.length_c   1.000
_cell.angle_alpha   90.00
_cell.angle_beta   90.00
_cell.angle_gamma   90.00
#
_symmetry.space_group_name_H-M   'P 1'
#
loop_
_entity.id
_entity.type
_entity.pdbx_description
1 polymer ?
#
loop_
_entity_poly.entity_id
_entity_poly.type
_entity_poly.pdbx_seq_one_letter_code
_entity_poly.pdbx_strand_id
1 'polypeptide(L)'
;MTQLITLDDMKKAMPSKKNVITQEAVDIINASRTDPEFQGESLLQTASVYEAVLKGTRASVTEYLNAIRFCAYMMTNGSSYTKAYSKVFAERDFVKNRVNLDHDDPKYGELTSAASRYRRTKLVSDILTASQMPLDLLFTGERYKAIGVLANIMQKGKYDRDKINAAKELLAATKGPDNMKVELDLGVKESSAVAQLNDQLAEIAGRSLKHLQAGSTDLNELGGMKVKDSDIIDGEYSSDE
;
A
#
# COMPACT_ATOMS: atom_id res chain seq x y z
N MET A 1 26.82 -18.56 6.43
CA MET A 1 26.97 -17.82 5.16
C MET A 1 25.67 -17.98 4.39
N THR A 2 24.88 -16.93 4.28
CA THR A 2 23.61 -16.97 3.55
C THR A 2 23.93 -17.07 2.06
N GLN A 3 23.41 -18.09 1.39
CA GLN A 3 23.66 -18.38 -0.03
C GLN A 3 23.27 -17.18 -0.92
N LEU A 4 24.05 -16.91 -1.97
CA LEU A 4 23.74 -15.87 -2.97
C LEU A 4 22.46 -16.24 -3.72
N ILE A 5 21.64 -15.25 -4.04
CA ILE A 5 20.41 -15.46 -4.81
C ILE A 5 20.79 -15.75 -6.25
N THR A 6 20.20 -16.81 -6.81
CA THR A 6 20.36 -17.18 -8.22
C THR A 6 19.20 -16.64 -9.06
N LEU A 7 19.37 -16.71 -10.39
CA LEU A 7 18.33 -16.31 -11.34
C LEU A 7 17.07 -17.19 -11.21
N ASP A 8 17.24 -18.48 -10.89
CA ASP A 8 16.12 -19.40 -10.68
C ASP A 8 15.37 -19.11 -9.37
N ASP A 9 16.07 -18.72 -8.32
CA ASP A 9 15.43 -18.29 -7.06
C ASP A 9 14.57 -17.06 -7.28
N MET A 10 15.07 -16.10 -8.06
CA MET A 10 14.34 -14.89 -8.40
C MET A 10 13.10 -15.19 -9.27
N LYS A 11 13.22 -16.10 -10.25
CA LYS A 11 12.08 -16.56 -11.06
C LYS A 11 10.99 -17.26 -10.25
N LYS A 12 11.38 -18.01 -9.21
CA LYS A 12 10.42 -18.64 -8.28
C LYS A 12 9.70 -17.60 -7.43
N ALA A 13 10.43 -16.59 -6.95
CA ALA A 13 9.87 -15.52 -6.11
C ALA A 13 9.02 -14.49 -6.88
N MET A 14 9.27 -14.30 -8.18
CA MET A 14 8.52 -13.37 -9.06
C MET A 14 8.00 -14.10 -10.32
N PRO A 15 7.03 -15.02 -10.17
CA PRO A 15 6.59 -15.89 -11.25
C PRO A 15 5.91 -15.15 -12.40
N SER A 16 5.29 -13.99 -12.16
CA SER A 16 4.54 -13.25 -13.19
C SER A 16 5.44 -12.58 -14.22
N LYS A 17 6.70 -12.29 -13.84
CA LYS A 17 7.69 -11.64 -14.70
C LYS A 17 8.92 -12.53 -14.95
N LYS A 18 8.83 -13.83 -14.66
CA LYS A 18 9.93 -14.80 -14.78
C LYS A 18 10.70 -14.76 -16.12
N ASN A 19 10.03 -14.42 -17.22
CA ASN A 19 10.62 -14.39 -18.56
C ASN A 19 11.44 -13.13 -18.85
N VAL A 20 11.25 -12.05 -18.06
CA VAL A 20 11.93 -10.76 -18.25
C VAL A 20 12.95 -10.46 -17.14
N ILE A 21 13.19 -11.43 -16.25
CA ILE A 21 14.22 -11.33 -15.22
C ILE A 21 15.60 -11.49 -15.87
N THR A 22 16.47 -10.52 -15.62
CA THR A 22 17.84 -10.46 -16.12
C THR A 22 18.85 -10.74 -14.99
N GLN A 23 20.10 -11.05 -15.36
CA GLN A 23 21.19 -11.21 -14.39
C GLN A 23 21.45 -9.92 -13.61
N GLU A 24 21.33 -8.76 -14.27
CA GLU A 24 21.46 -7.44 -13.62
C GLU A 24 20.50 -7.30 -12.42
N ALA A 25 19.27 -7.80 -12.54
CA ALA A 25 18.30 -7.74 -11.46
C ALA A 25 18.70 -8.62 -10.25
N VAL A 26 19.31 -9.79 -10.53
CA VAL A 26 19.90 -10.67 -9.50
C VAL A 26 21.08 -9.98 -8.82
N ASP A 27 21.92 -9.29 -9.59
CA ASP A 27 23.08 -8.58 -9.07
C ASP A 27 22.66 -7.43 -8.14
N ILE A 28 21.59 -6.70 -8.48
CA ILE A 28 21.01 -5.67 -7.60
C ILE A 28 20.56 -6.27 -6.27
N ILE A 29 19.88 -7.42 -6.30
CA ILE A 29 19.43 -8.10 -5.08
C ILE A 29 20.62 -8.51 -4.23
N ASN A 30 21.64 -9.12 -4.84
CA ASN A 30 22.82 -9.57 -4.13
C ASN A 30 23.64 -8.40 -3.56
N ALA A 31 23.74 -7.29 -4.28
CA ALA A 31 24.39 -6.07 -3.81
C ALA A 31 23.67 -5.45 -2.60
N SER A 32 22.34 -5.51 -2.56
CA SER A 32 21.56 -4.94 -1.46
C SER A 32 21.52 -5.80 -0.18
N ARG A 33 22.16 -6.97 -0.15
CA ARG A 33 22.16 -7.84 1.05
C ARG A 33 22.94 -7.26 2.23
N THR A 34 23.92 -6.41 1.94
CA THR A 34 24.74 -5.75 2.96
C THR A 34 24.13 -4.44 3.43
N ASP A 35 23.07 -3.96 2.76
CA ASP A 35 22.42 -2.71 3.12
C ASP A 35 21.62 -2.88 4.41
N PRO A 36 21.80 -1.99 5.40
CA PRO A 36 21.03 -2.01 6.65
C PRO A 36 19.52 -2.03 6.44
N GLU A 37 19.05 -1.36 5.38
CA GLU A 37 17.63 -1.24 5.03
C GLU A 37 16.97 -2.57 4.65
N PHE A 38 17.75 -3.59 4.29
CA PHE A 38 17.25 -4.90 3.84
C PHE A 38 17.63 -6.06 4.76
N GLN A 39 18.03 -5.75 6.00
CA GLN A 39 18.38 -6.77 7.00
C GLN A 39 17.17 -7.42 7.66
N GLY A 40 16.06 -6.68 7.81
CA GLY A 40 14.81 -7.21 8.39
C GLY A 40 13.96 -7.98 7.38
N GLU A 41 13.82 -7.43 6.18
CA GLU A 41 13.21 -8.10 5.03
C GLU A 41 14.14 -7.89 3.83
N SER A 42 14.49 -9.00 3.16
CA SER A 42 15.37 -8.92 2.00
C SER A 42 14.69 -8.21 0.84
N LEU A 43 15.47 -7.55 -0.02
CA LEU A 43 14.94 -6.89 -1.22
C LEU A 43 14.12 -7.86 -2.11
N LEU A 44 14.49 -9.15 -2.16
CA LEU A 44 13.74 -10.15 -2.92
C LEU A 44 12.34 -10.42 -2.31
N GLN A 45 12.24 -10.51 -0.99
CA GLN A 45 10.95 -10.69 -0.30
C GLN A 45 10.05 -9.48 -0.53
N THR A 46 10.57 -8.27 -0.32
CA THR A 46 9.83 -7.03 -0.58
C THR A 46 9.39 -6.93 -2.05
N ALA A 47 10.26 -7.31 -3.00
CA ALA A 47 9.93 -7.34 -4.42
C ALA A 47 8.86 -8.38 -4.78
N SER A 48 8.81 -9.50 -4.07
CA SER A 48 7.77 -10.51 -4.23
C SER A 48 6.42 -10.00 -3.71
N VAL A 49 6.42 -9.36 -2.54
CA VAL A 49 5.20 -8.78 -1.91
C VAL A 49 4.54 -7.75 -2.82
N TYR A 50 5.33 -6.85 -3.42
CA TYR A 50 4.82 -5.78 -4.28
C TYR A 50 4.85 -6.12 -5.77
N GLU A 51 4.98 -7.39 -6.16
CA GLU A 51 5.09 -7.82 -7.56
C GLU A 51 3.90 -7.32 -8.41
N ALA A 52 2.71 -7.20 -7.80
CA ALA A 52 1.50 -6.71 -8.47
C ALA A 52 1.67 -5.30 -9.06
N VAL A 53 2.48 -4.43 -8.45
CA VAL A 53 2.77 -3.08 -8.96
C VAL A 53 3.45 -3.13 -10.33
N LEU A 54 4.22 -4.19 -10.62
CA LEU A 54 4.92 -4.37 -11.88
C LEU A 54 4.00 -4.84 -13.02
N LYS A 55 2.80 -5.36 -12.72
CA LYS A 55 1.84 -5.81 -13.74
C LYS A 55 1.25 -4.64 -14.54
N GLY A 56 0.97 -3.52 -13.87
CA GLY A 56 0.37 -2.33 -14.47
C GLY A 56 1.35 -1.34 -15.11
N THR A 57 2.65 -1.65 -15.16
CA THR A 57 3.68 -0.72 -15.64
C THR A 57 4.50 -1.31 -16.78
N ARG A 58 5.03 -0.42 -17.63
CA ARG A 58 6.02 -0.76 -18.67
C ARG A 58 7.46 -0.83 -18.13
N ALA A 59 7.63 -0.73 -16.82
CA ALA A 59 8.94 -0.70 -16.19
C ALA A 59 9.62 -2.07 -16.26
N SER A 60 10.93 -2.05 -16.45
CA SER A 60 11.79 -3.24 -16.32
C SER A 60 11.87 -3.70 -14.86
N VAL A 61 12.28 -4.96 -14.65
CA VAL A 61 12.53 -5.50 -13.31
C VAL A 61 13.64 -4.71 -12.61
N THR A 62 14.67 -4.29 -13.33
CA THR A 62 15.76 -3.45 -12.82
C THR A 62 15.25 -2.10 -12.31
N GLU A 63 14.41 -1.40 -13.08
CA GLU A 63 13.80 -0.12 -12.66
C GLU A 63 12.92 -0.28 -11.42
N TYR A 64 12.18 -1.40 -11.35
CA TYR A 64 11.35 -1.74 -10.20
C TYR A 64 12.15 -1.98 -8.93
N LEU A 65 13.21 -2.79 -8.99
CA LEU A 65 14.08 -3.02 -7.83
C LEU A 65 14.74 -1.72 -7.36
N ASN A 66 15.18 -0.87 -8.29
CA ASN A 66 15.72 0.45 -7.97
C ASN A 66 14.67 1.37 -7.33
N ALA A 67 13.40 1.28 -7.73
CA ALA A 67 12.31 2.02 -7.10
C ALA A 67 12.03 1.55 -5.68
N ILE A 68 12.09 0.24 -5.41
CA ILE A 68 11.99 -0.31 -4.03
C ILE A 68 13.16 0.19 -3.18
N ARG A 69 14.40 0.06 -3.68
CA ARG A 69 15.60 0.59 -3.00
C ARG A 69 15.49 2.07 -2.69
N PHE A 70 14.98 2.85 -3.64
CA PHE A 70 14.74 4.27 -3.44
C PHE A 70 13.75 4.54 -2.30
N CYS A 71 12.63 3.81 -2.24
CA CYS A 71 11.65 3.94 -1.17
C CYS A 71 12.23 3.56 0.19
N ALA A 72 12.95 2.44 0.27
CA ALA A 72 13.61 1.99 1.49
C ALA A 72 14.63 3.02 2.01
N TYR A 73 15.49 3.53 1.13
CA TYR A 73 16.46 4.56 1.51
C TYR A 73 15.80 5.90 1.87
N MET A 74 14.64 6.24 1.30
CA MET A 74 13.92 7.45 1.74
C MET A 74 13.42 7.30 3.18
N MET A 75 12.96 6.11 3.58
CA MET A 75 12.49 5.87 4.94
C MET A 75 13.61 6.02 5.97
N THR A 76 14.83 5.55 5.66
CA THR A 76 15.96 5.62 6.61
C THR A 76 16.72 6.94 6.59
N ASN A 77 16.75 7.66 5.47
CA ASN A 77 17.47 8.94 5.36
C ASN A 77 16.60 10.16 5.69
N GLY A 78 15.66 10.04 6.63
CA GLY A 78 14.82 11.15 7.08
C GLY A 78 14.00 11.79 5.95
N SER A 79 13.48 10.99 5.01
CA SER A 79 12.71 11.43 3.84
C SER A 79 13.47 12.31 2.83
N SER A 80 14.82 12.32 2.87
CA SER A 80 15.62 13.00 1.85
C SER A 80 15.66 12.20 0.55
N TYR A 81 14.87 12.63 -0.43
CA TYR A 81 14.86 12.01 -1.76
C TYR A 81 16.19 12.17 -2.51
N THR A 82 16.92 13.28 -2.30
CA THR A 82 18.26 13.47 -2.90
C THR A 82 19.24 12.41 -2.39
N LYS A 83 19.32 12.19 -1.07
CA LYS A 83 20.20 11.15 -0.48
C LYS A 83 19.82 9.75 -0.95
N ALA A 84 18.52 9.43 -0.96
CA ALA A 84 18.03 8.15 -1.45
C ALA A 84 18.38 7.92 -2.93
N TYR A 85 18.18 8.93 -3.78
CA TYR A 85 18.52 8.86 -5.20
C TYR A 85 20.02 8.63 -5.41
N SER A 86 20.86 9.35 -4.65
CA SER A 86 22.30 9.20 -4.71
C SER A 86 22.77 7.80 -4.31
N LYS A 87 22.14 7.18 -3.31
CA LYS A 87 22.44 5.79 -2.91
C LYS A 87 22.04 4.78 -3.99
N VAL A 88 20.83 4.89 -4.55
CA VAL A 88 20.35 3.93 -5.58
C VAL A 88 21.21 3.98 -6.84
N PHE A 89 21.50 5.19 -7.30
CA PHE A 89 22.17 5.43 -8.57
C PHE A 89 23.63 5.86 -8.41
N ALA A 90 24.28 5.41 -7.32
CA ALA A 90 25.65 5.77 -6.96
C ALA A 90 26.65 5.49 -8.10
N GLU A 91 26.39 4.47 -8.92
CA GLU A 91 27.27 4.11 -10.03
C GLU A 91 27.20 5.06 -11.23
N ARG A 92 26.15 5.86 -11.37
CA ARG A 92 25.99 6.77 -12.50
C ARG A 92 26.95 7.94 -12.38
N ASP A 93 27.69 8.24 -13.45
CA ASP A 93 28.59 9.42 -13.51
C ASP A 93 27.86 10.72 -13.18
N PHE A 94 26.58 10.82 -13.54
CA PHE A 94 25.73 11.94 -13.17
C PHE A 94 25.72 12.19 -11.65
N VAL A 95 25.60 11.12 -10.85
CA VAL A 95 25.56 11.17 -9.38
C VAL A 95 26.95 11.34 -8.79
N LYS A 96 27.95 10.55 -9.25
CA LYS A 96 29.33 10.59 -8.75
C LYS A 96 29.90 12.02 -8.79
N ASN A 97 29.65 12.73 -9.88
CA ASN A 97 30.17 14.09 -10.09
C ASN A 97 29.38 15.20 -9.37
N ARG A 98 28.29 14.86 -8.65
CA ARG A 98 27.37 15.84 -8.04
C ARG A 98 27.15 15.66 -6.55
N VAL A 99 27.24 14.43 -6.04
CA VAL A 99 26.84 14.10 -4.67
C VAL A 99 27.70 14.78 -3.59
N ASN A 100 28.97 15.06 -3.89
CA ASN A 100 29.93 15.67 -2.97
C ASN A 100 30.10 17.20 -3.19
N LEU A 101 29.27 17.80 -4.04
CA LEU A 101 29.28 19.25 -4.25
C LEU A 101 28.54 19.96 -3.12
N ASP A 102 28.82 21.26 -2.98
CA ASP A 102 28.12 22.12 -2.04
C ASP A 102 26.61 22.22 -2.38
N HIS A 103 25.77 22.43 -1.38
CA HIS A 103 24.33 22.54 -1.56
C HIS A 103 23.91 23.76 -2.40
N ASP A 104 24.74 24.82 -2.38
CA ASP A 104 24.53 26.02 -3.21
C ASP A 104 25.06 25.84 -4.65
N ASP A 105 25.75 24.73 -4.96
CA ASP A 105 26.24 24.46 -6.30
C ASP A 105 25.07 24.12 -7.25
N PRO A 106 24.96 24.79 -8.42
CA PRO A 106 23.92 24.51 -9.40
C PRO A 106 23.81 23.02 -9.80
N LYS A 107 24.94 22.31 -9.86
CA LYS A 107 24.98 20.89 -10.21
C LYS A 107 24.44 20.01 -9.07
N TYR A 108 24.59 20.39 -7.81
CA TYR A 108 23.89 19.73 -6.72
C TYR A 108 22.37 19.98 -6.82
N GLY A 109 21.98 21.19 -7.24
CA GLY A 109 20.59 21.53 -7.58
C GLY A 109 20.00 20.64 -8.70
N GLU A 110 20.77 20.31 -9.73
CA GLU A 110 20.37 19.36 -10.78
C GLU A 110 20.11 17.95 -10.22
N LEU A 111 20.96 17.47 -9.32
CA LEU A 111 20.81 16.17 -8.66
C LEU A 111 19.53 16.13 -7.84
N THR A 112 19.27 17.17 -7.04
CA THR A 112 18.03 17.32 -6.27
C THR A 112 16.81 17.35 -7.19
N SER A 113 16.89 18.06 -8.31
CA SER A 113 15.81 18.13 -9.31
C SER A 113 15.55 16.78 -10.00
N ALA A 114 16.59 16.00 -10.28
CA ALA A 114 16.47 14.64 -10.82
C ALA A 114 15.80 13.70 -9.80
N ALA A 115 16.23 13.75 -8.54
CA ALA A 115 15.69 12.96 -7.46
C ALA A 115 14.20 13.28 -7.18
N SER A 116 13.82 14.55 -7.22
CA SER A 116 12.42 14.99 -7.10
C SER A 116 11.54 14.49 -8.24
N ARG A 117 12.06 14.50 -9.49
CA ARG A 117 11.35 13.92 -10.64
C ARG A 117 11.18 12.40 -10.49
N TYR A 118 12.23 11.70 -10.05
CA TYR A 118 12.17 10.26 -9.83
C TYR A 118 11.14 9.88 -8.74
N ARG A 119 11.09 10.63 -7.63
CA ARG A 119 10.10 10.43 -6.56
C ARG A 119 8.65 10.53 -7.07
N ARG A 120 8.39 11.39 -8.06
CA ARG A 120 7.05 11.61 -8.63
C ARG A 120 6.68 10.64 -9.75
N THR A 121 7.56 9.68 -10.08
CA THR A 121 7.23 8.66 -11.07
C THR A 121 6.08 7.78 -10.58
N LYS A 122 5.26 7.31 -11.51
CA LYS A 122 4.13 6.43 -11.19
C LYS A 122 4.58 5.17 -10.45
N LEU A 123 5.70 4.58 -10.84
CA LEU A 123 6.26 3.39 -10.19
C LEU A 123 6.55 3.62 -8.70
N VAL A 124 7.23 4.72 -8.36
CA VAL A 124 7.52 5.07 -6.96
C VAL A 124 6.24 5.38 -6.20
N SER A 125 5.32 6.13 -6.81
CA SER A 125 4.02 6.43 -6.20
C SER A 125 3.23 5.16 -5.89
N ASP A 126 3.12 4.24 -6.85
CA ASP A 126 2.35 3.00 -6.71
C ASP A 126 2.97 2.08 -5.65
N ILE A 127 4.31 2.01 -5.54
CA ILE A 127 5.00 1.26 -4.47
C ILE A 127 4.69 1.85 -3.10
N LEU A 128 4.81 3.18 -2.95
CA LEU A 128 4.51 3.86 -1.68
C LEU A 128 3.03 3.69 -1.29
N THR A 129 2.11 3.72 -2.26
CA THR A 129 0.70 3.45 -2.02
C THR A 129 0.49 2.00 -1.56
N ALA A 130 1.06 1.04 -2.29
CA ALA A 130 0.96 -0.37 -1.93
C ALA A 130 1.52 -0.65 -0.53
N SER A 131 2.58 0.04 -0.11
CA SER A 131 3.17 -0.13 1.22
C SER A 131 2.30 0.42 2.36
N GLN A 132 1.36 1.34 2.09
CA GLN A 132 0.44 1.84 3.12
C GLN A 132 -0.80 0.94 3.30
N MET A 133 -1.12 0.10 2.32
CA MET A 133 -2.32 -0.75 2.37
C MET A 133 -2.43 -1.62 3.63
N PRO A 134 -1.35 -2.25 4.15
CA PRO A 134 -1.44 -3.02 5.39
C PRO A 134 -1.80 -2.17 6.60
N LEU A 135 -1.26 -0.94 6.67
CA LEU A 135 -1.53 0.00 7.75
C LEU A 135 -2.98 0.49 7.68
N ASP A 136 -3.46 0.83 6.49
CA ASP A 136 -4.84 1.22 6.25
C ASP A 136 -5.80 0.09 6.65
N LEU A 137 -5.50 -1.16 6.27
CA LEU A 137 -6.29 -2.34 6.65
C LEU A 137 -6.34 -2.54 8.18
N LEU A 138 -5.19 -2.43 8.84
CA LEU A 138 -5.10 -2.58 10.30
C LEU A 138 -5.96 -1.55 11.04
N PHE A 139 -5.97 -0.30 10.58
CA PHE A 139 -6.73 0.79 11.20
C PHE A 139 -8.13 0.99 10.63
N THR A 140 -8.55 0.17 9.67
CA THR A 140 -9.90 0.25 9.09
C THR A 140 -10.98 0.03 10.15
N GLY A 141 -10.77 -0.90 11.09
CA GLY A 141 -11.71 -1.12 12.20
C GLY A 141 -11.88 0.10 13.11
N GLU A 142 -10.79 0.79 13.47
CA GLU A 142 -10.85 2.01 14.28
C GLU A 142 -11.48 3.18 13.52
N ARG A 143 -11.26 3.27 12.20
CA ARG A 143 -12.00 4.22 11.34
C ARG A 143 -13.51 3.97 11.40
N TYR A 144 -13.96 2.71 11.33
CA TYR A 144 -15.39 2.40 11.45
C TYR A 144 -15.96 2.76 12.84
N LYS A 145 -15.21 2.51 13.91
CA LYS A 145 -15.62 2.93 15.27
C LYS A 145 -15.75 4.46 15.36
N ALA A 146 -14.81 5.21 14.80
CA ALA A 146 -14.86 6.67 14.76
C ALA A 146 -16.07 7.18 13.97
N ILE A 147 -16.38 6.58 12.82
CA ILE A 147 -17.59 6.87 12.04
C ILE A 147 -18.85 6.58 12.87
N GLY A 148 -18.87 5.46 13.61
CA GLY A 148 -19.97 5.11 14.51
C GLY A 148 -20.18 6.15 15.62
N VAL A 149 -19.11 6.69 16.19
CA VAL A 149 -19.17 7.79 17.17
C VAL A 149 -19.72 9.06 16.53
N LEU A 150 -19.25 9.44 15.34
CA LEU A 150 -19.77 10.60 14.61
C LEU A 150 -21.26 10.45 14.28
N ALA A 151 -21.70 9.27 13.83
CA ALA A 151 -23.10 8.98 13.57
C ALA A 151 -23.97 9.10 14.85
N ASN A 152 -23.46 8.63 15.98
CA ASN A 152 -24.14 8.77 17.27
C ASN A 152 -24.27 10.24 17.70
N ILE A 153 -23.20 11.02 17.62
CA ILE A 153 -23.21 12.45 17.96
C ILE A 153 -24.13 13.23 17.03
N MET A 154 -24.10 12.92 15.72
CA MET A 154 -24.99 13.52 14.73
C MET A 154 -26.48 13.32 15.07
N GLN A 155 -26.87 12.12 15.51
CA GLN A 155 -28.27 11.80 15.83
C GLN A 155 -28.68 12.25 17.24
N LYS A 156 -27.84 11.97 18.24
CA LYS A 156 -28.19 12.04 19.68
C LYS A 156 -27.47 13.16 20.44
N GLY A 157 -26.61 13.94 19.77
CA GLY A 157 -25.88 15.04 20.39
C GLY A 157 -26.79 16.05 21.09
N LYS A 158 -26.29 16.68 22.16
CA LYS A 158 -27.08 17.65 22.94
C LYS A 158 -27.24 19.00 22.22
N TYR A 159 -26.21 19.40 21.47
CA TYR A 159 -26.17 20.71 20.82
C TYR A 159 -26.17 20.56 19.30
N ASP A 160 -26.98 21.37 18.61
CA ASP A 160 -27.10 21.33 17.15
C ASP A 160 -25.77 21.61 16.45
N ARG A 161 -24.92 22.46 17.04
CA ARG A 161 -23.56 22.70 16.53
C ARG A 161 -22.73 21.41 16.46
N ASP A 162 -22.79 20.58 17.49
CA ASP A 162 -21.99 19.36 17.54
C ASP A 162 -22.55 18.30 16.59
N LYS A 163 -23.88 18.26 16.40
CA LYS A 163 -24.53 17.43 15.37
C LYS A 163 -24.11 17.84 13.96
N ILE A 164 -24.13 19.14 13.66
CA ILE A 164 -23.73 19.69 12.36
C ILE A 164 -22.25 19.42 12.09
N ASN A 165 -21.39 19.58 13.09
CA ASN A 165 -19.97 19.27 12.96
C ASN A 165 -19.73 17.78 12.71
N ALA A 166 -20.40 16.91 13.48
CA ALA A 166 -20.31 15.47 13.27
C ALA A 166 -20.81 15.05 11.87
N ALA A 167 -21.90 15.67 11.38
CA ALA A 167 -22.42 15.43 10.04
C ALA A 167 -21.41 15.85 8.95
N LYS A 168 -20.75 17.00 9.11
CA LYS A 168 -19.72 17.48 8.18
C LYS A 168 -18.52 16.54 8.12
N GLU A 169 -18.01 16.14 9.28
CA GLU A 169 -16.87 15.21 9.35
C GLU A 169 -17.23 13.83 8.80
N LEU A 170 -18.45 13.34 9.05
CA LEU A 170 -18.94 12.07 8.51
C LEU A 170 -19.08 12.12 6.98
N LEU A 171 -19.57 13.22 6.42
CA LEU A 171 -19.60 13.43 4.97
C LEU A 171 -18.20 13.51 4.35
N ALA A 172 -17.24 14.15 5.04
CA ALA A 172 -15.85 14.21 4.58
C ALA A 172 -15.18 12.82 4.62
N ALA A 173 -15.42 12.03 5.68
CA ALA A 173 -14.86 10.70 5.85
C ALA A 173 -15.45 9.65 4.91
N THR A 174 -16.68 9.85 4.43
CA THR A 174 -17.38 8.95 3.49
C THR A 174 -17.37 9.46 2.05
N LYS A 175 -16.74 10.60 1.81
CA LYS A 175 -16.56 11.12 0.45
C LYS A 175 -15.77 10.09 -0.35
N GLY A 176 -16.37 9.58 -1.43
CA GLY A 176 -15.68 8.69 -2.35
C GLY A 176 -14.42 9.36 -2.93
N PRO A 177 -13.47 8.59 -3.47
CA PRO A 177 -12.22 9.14 -3.99
C PRO A 177 -12.50 10.15 -5.11
N ASP A 178 -11.96 11.37 -4.97
CA ASP A 178 -12.15 12.49 -5.91
C ASP A 178 -11.66 12.19 -7.35
N ASN A 179 -10.92 11.10 -7.56
CA ASN A 179 -10.23 10.75 -8.80
C ASN A 179 -10.70 9.43 -9.43
N MET A 180 -11.95 9.03 -9.23
CA MET A 180 -12.46 7.76 -9.78
C MET A 180 -12.75 7.85 -11.29
N LYS A 181 -11.67 7.94 -12.11
CA LYS A 181 -11.71 7.44 -13.50
C LYS A 181 -11.64 5.93 -13.42
N VAL A 182 -12.81 5.30 -13.45
CA VAL A 182 -12.96 3.84 -13.45
C VAL A 182 -12.52 3.29 -14.81
N GLU A 183 -11.24 3.01 -14.98
CA GLU A 183 -10.76 2.02 -15.94
C GLU A 183 -10.63 0.69 -15.20
N LEU A 184 -11.73 -0.06 -15.15
CA LEU A 184 -11.76 -1.42 -14.60
C LEU A 184 -11.18 -2.37 -15.66
N ASP A 185 -9.87 -2.63 -15.61
CA ASP A 185 -9.27 -3.80 -16.28
C ASP A 185 -8.97 -4.84 -15.19
N LEU A 186 -9.96 -5.73 -14.97
CA LEU A 186 -9.94 -6.77 -13.95
C LEU A 186 -8.97 -7.89 -14.34
N GLY A 187 -7.69 -7.67 -14.03
CA GLY A 187 -6.60 -8.64 -14.20
C GLY A 187 -5.97 -9.13 -12.89
N VAL A 188 -6.65 -8.95 -11.75
CA VAL A 188 -6.19 -9.45 -10.45
C VAL A 188 -7.31 -10.28 -9.84
N LYS A 189 -7.09 -11.59 -9.74
CA LYS A 189 -7.79 -12.39 -8.74
C LYS A 189 -7.37 -11.83 -7.39
N GLU A 190 -8.17 -10.91 -6.85
CA GLU A 190 -8.13 -10.56 -5.43
C GLU A 190 -8.12 -11.86 -4.63
N SER A 191 -7.35 -11.89 -3.54
CA SER A 191 -7.40 -13.02 -2.62
C SER A 191 -8.88 -13.25 -2.27
N SER A 192 -9.34 -14.48 -2.45
CA SER A 192 -10.77 -14.82 -2.35
C SER A 192 -11.39 -14.34 -1.03
N ALA A 193 -10.59 -14.22 0.03
CA ALA A 193 -11.01 -13.70 1.33
C ALA A 193 -11.38 -12.21 1.31
N VAL A 194 -10.63 -11.35 0.61
CA VAL A 194 -10.92 -9.89 0.57
C VAL A 194 -12.07 -9.62 -0.39
N ALA A 195 -12.12 -10.31 -1.52
CA ALA A 195 -13.28 -10.26 -2.42
C ALA A 195 -14.53 -10.78 -1.72
N GLN A 196 -14.47 -11.91 -1.02
CA GLN A 196 -15.60 -12.41 -0.23
C GLN A 196 -16.02 -11.45 0.88
N LEU A 197 -15.07 -10.81 1.57
CA LEU A 197 -15.39 -9.81 2.60
C LEU A 197 -16.03 -8.56 1.99
N ASN A 198 -15.50 -8.05 0.87
CA ASN A 198 -16.07 -6.89 0.19
C ASN A 198 -17.45 -7.21 -0.42
N ASP A 199 -17.64 -8.40 -0.98
CA ASP A 199 -18.92 -8.87 -1.52
C ASP A 199 -19.94 -9.08 -0.39
N GLN A 200 -19.54 -9.68 0.72
CA GLN A 200 -20.39 -9.81 1.91
C GLN A 200 -20.76 -8.44 2.49
N LEU A 201 -19.81 -7.51 2.55
CA LEU A 201 -20.07 -6.14 3.01
C LEU A 201 -20.98 -5.37 2.05
N ALA A 202 -20.81 -5.53 0.74
CA ALA A 202 -21.67 -4.91 -0.27
C ALA A 202 -23.09 -5.52 -0.26
N GLU A 203 -23.20 -6.83 -0.03
CA GLU A 203 -24.48 -7.52 0.13
C GLU A 203 -25.20 -7.09 1.41
N ILE A 204 -24.47 -6.98 2.53
CA ILE A 204 -24.99 -6.46 3.80
C ILE A 204 -25.44 -5.01 3.61
N ALA A 205 -24.60 -4.13 3.08
CA ALA A 205 -24.94 -2.73 2.84
C ALA A 205 -26.13 -2.58 1.88
N GLY A 206 -26.20 -3.39 0.82
CA GLY A 206 -27.31 -3.40 -0.13
C GLY A 206 -28.62 -3.89 0.50
N ARG A 207 -28.56 -4.91 1.37
CA ARG A 207 -29.71 -5.39 2.15
C ARG A 207 -30.17 -4.36 3.17
N SER A 208 -29.24 -3.74 3.89
CA SER A 208 -29.51 -2.66 4.84
C SER A 208 -30.19 -1.48 4.16
N LEU A 209 -29.71 -1.07 2.98
CA LEU A 209 -30.31 0.01 2.21
C LEU A 209 -31.73 -0.34 1.75
N LYS A 210 -31.96 -1.55 1.24
CA LYS A 210 -33.29 -2.01 0.81
C LYS A 210 -34.28 -2.08 1.98
N HIS A 211 -33.84 -2.52 3.15
CA HIS A 211 -34.67 -2.56 4.35
C HIS A 211 -35.03 -1.16 4.88
N LEU A 212 -34.09 -0.21 4.81
CA LEU A 212 -34.35 1.20 5.12
C LEU A 212 -35.33 1.83 4.12
N GLN A 213 -35.17 1.55 2.83
CA GLN A 213 -36.04 2.07 1.77
C GLN A 213 -37.45 1.47 1.80
N ALA A 214 -37.59 0.21 2.21
CA ALA A 214 -38.87 -0.46 2.38
C ALA A 214 -39.60 -0.05 3.67
N GLY A 215 -38.99 0.77 4.54
CA GLY A 215 -39.54 1.16 5.84
C GLY A 215 -39.74 -0.01 6.81
N SER A 216 -39.11 -1.16 6.53
CA SER A 216 -39.27 -2.39 7.31
C SER A 216 -38.33 -2.47 8.52
N THR A 217 -37.37 -1.54 8.62
CA THR A 217 -36.32 -1.53 9.65
C THR A 217 -35.88 -0.09 9.90
N ASP A 218 -35.64 0.27 11.16
CA ASP A 218 -35.15 1.59 11.56
C ASP A 218 -33.62 1.56 11.75
N LEU A 219 -32.94 2.70 11.59
CA LEU A 219 -31.47 2.83 11.71
C LEU A 219 -30.95 2.34 13.07
N ASN A 220 -31.81 2.36 14.10
CA ASN A 220 -31.51 1.87 15.44
C ASN A 220 -31.40 0.33 15.53
N GLU A 221 -32.14 -0.43 14.71
CA GLU A 221 -32.05 -1.90 14.68
C GLU A 221 -30.83 -2.36 13.87
N LEU A 222 -30.52 -1.65 12.78
CA LEU A 222 -29.37 -1.94 11.92
C LEU A 222 -28.02 -1.74 12.63
N GLY A 223 -27.90 -0.68 13.44
CA GLY A 223 -26.72 -0.45 14.28
C GLY A 223 -26.56 -1.44 15.44
N GLY A 224 -27.58 -2.27 15.70
CA GLY A 224 -27.58 -3.30 16.75
C GLY A 224 -27.37 -4.72 16.25
N MET A 225 -27.24 -4.95 14.93
CA MET A 225 -27.02 -6.29 14.38
C MET A 225 -25.63 -6.80 14.77
N LYS A 226 -25.60 -7.69 15.76
CA LYS A 226 -24.44 -8.51 16.08
C LYS A 226 -24.49 -9.78 15.23
N VAL A 227 -23.32 -10.26 14.81
CA VAL A 227 -23.18 -11.60 14.23
C VAL A 227 -23.75 -12.59 15.26
N LYS A 228 -24.69 -13.44 14.85
CA LYS A 228 -25.20 -14.49 15.73
C LYS A 228 -24.05 -15.45 16.01
N ASP A 229 -23.86 -15.82 17.27
CA ASP A 229 -22.80 -16.74 17.70
C ASP A 229 -22.81 -18.08 16.94
N SER A 230 -23.94 -18.45 16.31
CA SER A 230 -24.08 -19.63 15.45
C SER A 230 -23.27 -19.59 14.15
N ASP A 231 -22.81 -18.40 13.72
CA ASP A 231 -22.06 -18.22 12.47
C ASP A 231 -20.54 -18.09 12.71
N ILE A 232 -20.11 -18.16 13.98
CA ILE A 232 -18.69 -18.21 14.35
C ILE A 232 -18.26 -19.68 14.25
N ILE A 233 -17.55 -20.03 13.17
CA ILE A 233 -16.81 -21.31 13.12
C ILE A 233 -15.57 -21.13 13.99
N ASP A 234 -15.66 -21.59 15.23
CA ASP A 234 -14.52 -21.64 16.14
C ASP A 234 -13.53 -22.68 15.62
N GLY A 235 -12.42 -22.21 15.05
CA GLY A 235 -11.37 -23.04 14.51
C GLY A 235 -10.50 -23.60 15.64
N GLU A 236 -11.00 -24.61 16.36
CA GLU A 236 -10.13 -25.42 17.21
C GLU A 236 -9.11 -26.15 16.32
N TYR A 237 -7.84 -25.78 16.47
CA TYR A 237 -6.71 -26.50 15.90
C TYR A 237 -6.54 -27.78 16.72
N SER A 238 -7.08 -28.90 16.24
CA SER A 238 -6.76 -30.22 16.78
C SER A 238 -5.29 -30.51 16.48
N SER A 239 -4.44 -30.37 17.49
CA SER A 239 -3.09 -30.91 17.48
C SER A 239 -3.16 -32.42 17.62
N ASP A 240 -3.33 -33.12 16.51
CA ASP A 240 -3.16 -34.57 16.45
C ASP A 240 -1.98 -34.89 15.50
N GLU A 241 -0.91 -35.38 16.15
CA GLU A 241 0.27 -36.15 15.69
C GLU A 241 1.22 -35.59 14.62
#